data_AF-K8EDY7-F1
#
_entry.id   AF-K8EDY7-F1
#
_cell.length_a   1.000
_cell.length_b   1.000
_cell.length_c   1.000
_cell.angle_alpha   90.00
_cell.angle_beta   90.00
_cell.angle_gamma   90.00
#
_symmetry.space_group_name_H-M   'P 1'
#
loop_
_entity.id
_entity.type
_entity.pdbx_description
1 polymer ?
#
loop_
_entity_poly.entity_id
_entity_poly.type
_entity_poly.pdbx_seq_one_letter_code
_entity_poly.pdbx_strand_id
1 'polypeptide(L)' 'MQALLEQISKDREKFIAFLQYLIDTGRLTEDEVISIIRQCRLSVKENVQEDN' A
#
# COMPACT_ATOMS: atom_id res chain seq x y z
N MET A 1 -2.65 2.58 -14.16
CA MET A 1 -1.88 3.09 -13.01
C MET A 1 -1.75 2.07 -11.87
N GLN A 2 -2.64 1.06 -11.76
CA GLN A 2 -2.54 -0.03 -10.76
C GLN A 2 -1.32 -0.96 -10.94
N ALA A 3 -0.89 -1.23 -12.18
CA ALA A 3 0.16 -2.22 -12.46
C ALA A 3 1.53 -1.91 -11.82
N LEU A 4 1.88 -0.64 -11.62
CA LEU A 4 3.18 -0.27 -11.01
C LEU A 4 3.18 -0.59 -9.51
N LEU A 5 2.10 -0.21 -8.81
CA LEU A 5 1.92 -0.48 -7.40
C LEU A 5 1.86 -1.99 -7.12
N GLU A 6 1.20 -2.73 -8.01
CA GLU A 6 1.05 -4.19 -7.91
C GLU A 6 2.35 -4.95 -8.20
N GLN A 7 3.23 -4.41 -9.05
CA GLN A 7 4.57 -4.98 -9.25
C GLN A 7 5.53 -4.62 -8.11
N ILE A 8 5.47 -3.38 -7.62
CA ILE A 8 6.30 -2.94 -6.49
C ILE A 8 5.86 -3.63 -5.20
N SER A 9 4.56 -3.93 -5.02
CA SER A 9 4.06 -4.63 -3.83
C SER A 9 4.50 -6.10 -3.74
N LYS A 10 5.01 -6.70 -4.84
CA LYS A 10 5.63 -8.04 -4.81
C LYS A 10 6.98 -8.04 -4.11
N ASP A 11 7.61 -6.87 -4.00
CA ASP A 11 8.93 -6.68 -3.42
C ASP A 11 8.82 -5.70 -2.25
N ARG A 12 8.66 -6.27 -1.04
CA ARG A 12 8.32 -5.52 0.17
C ARG A 12 9.30 -4.40 0.47
N GLU A 13 10.59 -4.61 0.22
CA GLU A 13 11.63 -3.60 0.47
C GLU A 13 11.51 -2.41 -0.50
N LYS A 14 11.25 -2.68 -1.79
CA LYS A 14 11.03 -1.62 -2.78
C LYS A 14 9.74 -0.84 -2.52
N PHE A 15 8.69 -1.52 -2.04
CA PHE A 15 7.46 -0.87 -1.66
C PHE A 15 7.65 0.10 -0.50
N ILE A 16 8.38 -0.32 0.54
CA ILE A 16 8.71 0.54 1.68
C ILE A 16 9.56 1.73 1.24
N ALA A 17 10.59 1.51 0.41
CA ALA A 17 11.43 2.58 -0.12
C ALA A 17 10.64 3.59 -0.97
N PHE A 18 9.66 3.12 -1.75
CA PHE A 18 8.78 3.99 -2.53
C PHE A 18 7.87 4.85 -1.63
N LEU A 19 7.28 4.26 -0.58
CA LEU A 19 6.48 5.02 0.39
C LEU A 19 7.33 6.06 1.12
N GLN A 20 8.54 5.71 1.52
CA GLN A 20 9.48 6.65 2.16
C GLN A 20 9.81 7.82 1.23
N TYR A 21 10.08 7.55 -0.06
CA TYR A 21 10.32 8.59 -1.05
C TYR A 21 9.13 9.56 -1.20
N LEU A 22 7.89 9.06 -1.13
CA LEU A 22 6.70 9.92 -1.19
C LEU A 22 6.58 10.83 0.04
N ILE A 23 6.99 10.35 1.21
CA ILE A 23 7.07 11.14 2.44
C ILE A 23 8.17 12.20 2.33
N ASP A 24 9.37 11.78 1.94
CA ASP A 24 10.55 12.66 1.85
C ASP A 24 10.36 13.77 0.80
N THR A 25 9.58 13.51 -0.26
CA THR A 25 9.24 14.51 -1.28
C THR A 25 8.01 15.36 -0.93
N GLY A 26 7.38 15.13 0.23
CA GLY A 26 6.18 15.84 0.67
C GLY A 26 4.93 15.56 -0.16
N ARG A 27 4.93 14.48 -0.96
CA ARG A 27 3.77 14.06 -1.77
C ARG A 27 2.73 13.31 -0.94
N LEU A 28 3.16 12.67 0.13
CA LEU A 28 2.31 12.04 1.14
C LEU A 28 2.83 12.39 2.53
N THR A 29 1.92 12.48 3.48
CA THR A 29 2.26 12.52 4.91
C THR A 29 2.29 11.11 5.50
N GLU A 30 2.93 10.97 6.66
CA GLU A 30 2.95 9.69 7.38
C GLU A 30 1.53 9.18 7.68
N ASP A 31 0.61 10.07 8.10
CA ASP A 31 -0.80 9.75 8.35
C ASP A 31 -1.52 9.21 7.10
N GLU A 32 -1.27 9.81 5.93
CA GLU A 32 -1.84 9.34 4.66
C GLU A 32 -1.32 7.95 4.28
N VAL A 33 -0.02 7.70 4.46
CA VAL A 33 0.58 6.38 4.22
C VAL A 33 -0.02 5.33 5.16
N ILE A 34 -0.20 5.66 6.44
CA ILE A 34 -0.85 4.77 7.42
C ILE A 34 -2.29 4.46 6.98
N SER A 35 -3.03 5.47 6.51
CA SER A 35 -4.40 5.30 6.00
C SER A 35 -4.44 4.36 4.79
N ILE A 36 -3.55 4.55 3.81
CA ILE A 36 -3.45 3.70 2.62
C ILE A 36 -3.15 2.25 3.00
N ILE A 37 -2.18 2.01 3.88
CA ILE A 37 -1.84 0.65 4.32
C ILE A 37 -3.02 -0.01 5.06
N ARG A 38 -3.72 0.74 5.92
CA ARG A 38 -4.92 0.24 6.62
C ARG A 38 -6.03 -0.13 5.65
N GLN A 39 -6.31 0.72 4.67
CA GLN A 39 -7.31 0.45 3.62
C GLN A 39 -6.92 -0.78 2.78
N CYS A 40 -5.66 -0.89 2.36
CA CYS A 40 -5.19 -2.08 1.64
C CYS A 40 -5.36 -3.38 2.46
N ARG A 41 -5.12 -3.36 3.78
CA ARG A 41 -5.35 -4.55 4.64
C ARG A 41 -6.82 -4.88 4.80
N LEU A 42 -7.71 -3.89 4.75
CA LEU A 42 -9.16 -4.11 4.82
C LEU A 42 -9.68 -4.73 3.52
N SER A 43 -9.23 -4.24 2.36
CA SER A 43 -9.59 -4.82 1.06
C SER A 43 -9.10 -6.27 0.87
N VAL A 44 -8.03 -6.68 1.56
CA VAL A 44 -7.57 -8.08 1.58
C VAL A 44 -8.44 -8.95 2.49
N LYS A 45 -9.03 -8.39 3.55
CA LYS A 45 -9.93 -9.15 4.45
C LYS A 45 -11.33 -9.38 3.88
N GLU A 46 -11.82 -8.48 3.04
CA GLU A 46 -13.15 -8.65 2.41
C GLU A 46 -13.19 -9.74 1.32
N ASN A 47 -12.03 -10.17 0.80
CA ASN A 47 -11.96 -11.28 -0.17
C ASN A 47 -11.73 -12.67 0.46
N VAL A 48 -11.78 -12.81 1.79
CA VAL A 48 -11.56 -14.10 2.49
C VAL A 48 -12.83 -14.58 3.21
N GLN A 49 -14.00 -14.02 2.92
CA GLN A 49 -15.22 -14.34 3.65
C GLN A 49 -16.49 -14.55 2.80
N GLU A 50 -16.34 -15.15 1.61
CA GLU A 50 -17.46 -15.69 0.79
C GLU A 50 -17.19 -17.12 0.25
N ASP A 51 -16.48 -17.95 1.01
CA ASP A 51 -16.49 -19.41 0.80
C ASP A 51 -16.77 -20.11 2.14
N ASN A 52 -18.04 -20.09 2.59
CA ASN A 52 -18.59 -21.10 3.49
C ASN A 52 -20.12 -21.14 3.45
#